data_AF-A0AA88UFQ8-F1
#
_entry.id   AF-A0AA88UFQ8-F1
#
_cell.length_a   1.000
_cell.length_b   1.000
_cell.length_c   1.000
_cell.angle_alpha   90.00
_cell.angle_beta   90.00
_cell.angle_gamma   90.00
#
_symmetry.space_group_name_H-M   'P 1'
#
loop_
_entity.id
_entity.type
_entity.pdbx_description
1 polymer ?
#
loop_
_entity_poly.entity_id
_entity_poly.type
_entity_poly.pdbx_seq_one_letter_code
_entity_poly.pdbx_strand_id
1 'polypeptide(L)' 'MAVETLTLDSQPPQSQPEKVSVSFSIWPPTQRTRDAVLSRLIETLSVLSKRYGPVPADEATTVARRVGDEAFGYSNAYP' A
#
# COMPACT_ATOMS: atom_id res chain seq x y z
N MET A 1 68.68 -10.31 -16.39
CA MET A 1 67.52 -10.45 -17.31
C MET A 1 66.29 -10.14 -16.49
N ALA A 2 65.64 -9.02 -16.79
CA ALA A 2 64.50 -8.51 -16.02
C ALA A 2 63.26 -9.39 -16.25
N VAL A 3 62.62 -9.81 -15.17
CA VAL A 3 61.24 -10.28 -15.16
C VAL A 3 60.45 -9.20 -14.44
N GLU A 4 59.62 -8.46 -15.14
CA GLU A 4 58.60 -7.63 -14.49
C GLU A 4 57.36 -7.60 -15.39
N THR A 5 56.52 -8.59 -15.11
CA THR A 5 55.07 -8.55 -15.02
C THR A 5 54.35 -7.38 -15.70
N LEU A 6 53.54 -7.75 -16.70
CA LEU A 6 52.45 -6.97 -17.27
C LEU A 6 51.57 -6.40 -16.16
N THR A 7 51.61 -5.08 -15.99
CA THR A 7 50.66 -4.35 -15.15
C THR A 7 49.27 -4.44 -15.78
N LEU A 8 48.43 -5.28 -15.18
CA LEU A 8 46.99 -5.29 -15.42
C LEU A 8 46.44 -3.95 -14.91
N ASP A 9 46.06 -3.07 -15.84
CA ASP A 9 45.41 -1.79 -15.57
C ASP A 9 44.19 -2.03 -14.67
N SER A 10 44.33 -1.60 -13.42
CA SER A 10 43.30 -1.74 -12.39
C SER A 10 42.26 -0.65 -12.62
N GLN A 11 41.15 -1.04 -13.23
CA GLN A 11 39.95 -0.21 -13.34
C GLN A 11 39.55 0.28 -11.93
N PRO A 12 39.30 1.59 -11.72
CA PRO A 12 38.91 2.10 -10.42
C PRO A 12 37.58 1.46 -9.98
N PRO A 13 37.37 1.26 -8.66
CA PRO A 13 36.12 0.69 -8.16
C PRO A 13 34.97 1.60 -8.58
N GLN A 14 34.14 1.12 -9.51
CA GLN A 14 32.91 1.80 -9.87
C GLN A 14 31.98 1.76 -8.65
N SER A 15 31.85 2.89 -7.96
CA SER A 15 30.83 3.09 -6.93
C SER A 15 29.46 2.86 -7.56
N GLN A 16 28.91 1.66 -7.36
CA GLN A 16 27.54 1.35 -7.71
C GLN A 16 26.64 2.38 -7.00
N PRO A 17 25.71 3.05 -7.69
CA PRO A 17 24.77 3.92 -7.01
C PRO A 17 24.02 3.07 -5.97
N GLU A 18 24.22 3.40 -4.70
CA GLU A 18 23.53 2.72 -3.61
C GLU A 18 22.04 2.78 -3.91
N LYS A 19 21.43 1.60 -4.10
CA LYS A 19 20.00 1.49 -4.34
C LYS A 19 19.32 2.03 -3.10
N VAL A 20 18.76 3.23 -3.18
CA VAL A 20 17.93 3.81 -2.12
C VAL A 20 16.74 2.86 -1.90
N SER A 21 16.81 2.05 -0.87
CA SER A 21 15.72 1.16 -0.46
C SER A 21 14.64 2.01 0.20
N VAL A 22 13.70 2.51 -0.59
CA VAL A 22 12.56 3.25 -0.06
C VAL A 22 11.57 2.23 0.51
N SER A 23 11.49 2.16 1.83
CA SER A 23 10.48 1.36 2.53
C SER A 23 9.29 2.26 2.87
N PHE A 24 8.12 1.92 2.35
CA PHE A 24 6.87 2.62 2.67
C PHE A 24 6.07 1.80 3.67
N SER A 25 5.82 2.35 4.85
CA SER A 25 4.81 1.83 5.77
C SER A 25 3.50 2.53 5.50
N ILE A 26 2.67 1.93 4.63
CA ILE A 26 1.35 2.49 4.24
C ILE A 26 0.29 2.15 5.31
N TRP A 27 0.59 1.21 6.21
CA TRP A 27 -0.27 0.74 7.28
C TRP A 27 0.34 1.02 8.67
N PRO A 28 -0.46 1.35 9.70
CA PRO A 28 -1.91 1.59 9.65
C PRO A 28 -2.27 2.94 8.99
N PRO A 29 -3.37 3.00 8.19
CA PRO A 29 -3.80 4.21 7.51
C PRO A 29 -4.21 5.29 8.52
N THR A 30 -4.01 6.55 8.13
CA THR A 30 -4.50 7.69 8.92
C THR A 30 -6.04 7.71 8.97
N GLN A 31 -6.60 8.39 9.98
CA GLN A 31 -8.06 8.56 10.08
C GLN A 31 -8.66 9.19 8.81
N ARG A 32 -7.97 10.18 8.22
CA ARG A 32 -8.39 10.81 6.95
C ARG A 32 -8.49 9.79 5.82
N THR A 33 -7.53 8.87 5.72
CA THR A 33 -7.54 7.81 4.70
C THR A 33 -8.66 6.83 4.98
N ARG A 34 -8.91 6.47 6.25
CA ARG A 34 -10.04 5.62 6.65
C ARG A 34 -11.38 6.24 6.27
N ASP A 35 -11.58 7.52 6.56
CA ASP A 35 -12.82 8.24 6.23
C ASP A 35 -13.05 8.29 4.70
N ALA A 36 -11.98 8.51 3.93
CA ALA A 36 -12.06 8.49 2.46
C ALA A 36 -12.47 7.10 1.92
N VAL A 37 -11.95 6.03 2.51
CA VAL A 37 -12.34 4.65 2.17
C VAL A 37 -13.82 4.41 2.52
N LEU A 38 -14.27 4.88 3.68
CA LEU A 38 -15.68 4.78 4.08
C LEU A 38 -16.62 5.50 3.10
N SER A 39 -16.31 6.74 2.73
CA SER A 39 -17.10 7.47 1.73
C SER A 39 -17.18 6.71 0.40
N ARG A 40 -16.06 6.13 -0.04
CA ARG A 40 -16.02 5.33 -1.27
C ARG A 40 -16.84 4.03 -1.16
N LEU A 41 -16.82 3.38 0.00
CA LEU A 41 -17.65 2.19 0.25
C LEU A 41 -19.14 2.52 0.19
N ILE A 42 -19.56 3.64 0.79
CA ILE A 42 -20.96 4.10 0.77
C ILE A 42 -21.44 4.33 -0.67
N GLU A 43 -20.63 5.04 -1.46
CA GLU A 43 -20.90 5.25 -2.89
C GLU A 43 -21.02 3.90 -3.63
N THR A 44 -20.08 2.98 -3.35
CA THR A 44 -20.04 1.67 -4.00
C THR A 44 -21.28 0.84 -3.68
N LEU A 45 -21.69 0.76 -2.41
CA LEU A 45 -22.90 0.05 -1.99
C LEU A 45 -24.16 0.64 -2.63
N SER A 46 -24.21 1.97 -2.75
CA SER A 46 -25.30 2.66 -3.43
C SER A 46 -25.37 2.32 -4.93
N VAL A 47 -24.23 2.14 -5.62
CA VAL A 47 -24.19 1.75 -7.04
C VAL A 47 -24.53 0.27 -7.24
N LEU A 48 -24.03 -0.61 -6.37
CA LEU A 48 -24.30 -2.05 -6.42
C LEU A 48 -25.77 -2.39 -6.19
N SER A 49 -26.50 -1.50 -5.52
CA SER A 49 -27.93 -1.61 -5.28
C SER A 49 -28.76 -1.82 -6.56
N LYS A 50 -28.25 -1.34 -7.71
CA LYS A 50 -28.87 -1.56 -9.03
C LYS A 50 -28.99 -3.05 -9.41
N ARG A 51 -28.15 -3.93 -8.87
CA ARG A 51 -28.16 -5.38 -9.18
C ARG A 51 -28.58 -6.27 -8.03
N TYR A 52 -28.44 -5.80 -6.79
CA TYR A 52 -28.69 -6.60 -5.59
C TYR A 52 -29.86 -6.12 -4.74
N GLY A 53 -30.56 -5.06 -5.20
CA GLY A 53 -31.67 -4.42 -4.48
C GLY A 53 -31.26 -3.09 -3.86
N PRO A 54 -32.19 -2.12 -3.75
CA PRO A 54 -31.92 -0.79 -3.20
C PRO A 54 -31.38 -0.89 -1.77
N VAL A 55 -30.23 -0.29 -1.51
CA VAL A 55 -29.68 -0.13 -0.16
C VAL A 55 -29.88 1.33 0.23
N PRO A 56 -30.70 1.64 1.26
CA PRO A 56 -30.84 2.99 1.79
C PRO A 56 -29.49 3.57 2.22
N ALA A 57 -29.32 4.89 2.09
CA ALA A 57 -28.05 5.55 2.40
C ALA A 57 -27.60 5.34 3.86
N ASP A 58 -28.53 5.32 4.80
CA ASP A 58 -28.26 5.07 6.22
C ASP A 58 -27.73 3.65 6.46
N GLU A 59 -28.36 2.66 5.81
CA GLU A 59 -27.92 1.27 5.86
C GLU A 59 -26.55 1.10 5.19
N ALA A 60 -26.33 1.70 4.01
CA ALA A 60 -25.04 1.69 3.33
C ALA A 60 -23.93 2.31 4.20
N THR A 61 -24.23 3.37 4.94
CA THR A 61 -23.30 4.01 5.88
C THR A 61 -22.95 3.08 7.03
N THR A 62 -23.95 2.44 7.62
CA THR A 62 -23.78 1.49 8.73
C THR A 62 -22.95 0.28 8.29
N VAL A 63 -23.28 -0.29 7.13
CA VAL A 63 -22.55 -1.43 6.55
C VAL A 63 -21.12 -1.04 6.19
N ALA A 64 -20.91 0.10 5.53
CA ALA A 64 -19.57 0.58 5.17
C ALA A 64 -18.68 0.75 6.39
N ARG A 65 -19.22 1.36 7.47
CA ARG A 65 -18.49 1.53 8.73
C ARG A 65 -18.08 0.19 9.33
N ARG A 66 -19.04 -0.74 9.44
CA ARG A 66 -18.79 -2.08 9.98
C ARG A 66 -17.70 -2.81 9.19
N VAL A 67 -17.82 -2.85 7.86
CA VAL A 67 -16.82 -3.50 6.98
C VAL A 67 -15.44 -2.84 7.12
N GLY A 68 -15.39 -1.50 7.15
CA GLY A 68 -14.13 -0.77 7.28
C GLY A 68 -13.43 -1.04 8.62
N ASP A 69 -14.18 -1.09 9.72
CA ASP A 69 -13.64 -1.36 11.05
C ASP A 69 -13.18 -2.82 11.20
N GLU A 70 -13.96 -3.78 10.71
CA GLU A 70 -13.59 -5.20 10.69
C GLU A 70 -12.34 -5.46 9.85
N ALA A 71 -12.25 -4.87 8.65
CA ALA A 71 -11.08 -5.00 7.78
C ALA A 71 -9.83 -4.38 8.40
N PHE A 72 -9.95 -3.20 9.03
CA PHE A 72 -8.83 -2.56 9.73
C PHE A 72 -8.36 -3.42 10.91
N GLY A 73 -9.29 -3.93 11.72
CA GLY A 73 -8.97 -4.81 12.84
C GLY A 73 -8.26 -6.08 12.39
N TYR A 74 -8.74 -6.73 11.32
CA TYR A 74 -8.14 -7.94 10.77
C TYR A 74 -6.71 -7.70 10.26
N SER A 75 -6.49 -6.68 9.44
CA SER A 75 -5.14 -6.37 8.93
C SER A 75 -4.16 -5.92 10.03
N ASN A 76 -4.65 -5.34 11.12
CA ASN A 76 -3.79 -4.99 12.26
C ASN A 76 -3.45 -6.21 13.14
N ALA A 77 -4.29 -7.25 13.12
CA ALA A 77 -4.07 -8.51 13.83
C ALA A 77 -3.16 -9.48 13.06
N TYR A 78 -3.15 -9.40 11.73
CA TYR A 78 -2.35 -10.25 10.84
C TYR A 78 -1.43 -9.40 9.94
N PRO A 79 -0.14 -9.22 10.31
CA PRO A 79 0.80 -8.40 9.56
C PRO A 79 1.26 -9.03 8.24
#